data_AF-A0AAP8KFA9-F1
#
_entry.id   AF-A0AAP8KFA9-F1
#
_cell.length_a   1.000
_cell.length_b   1.000
_cell.length_c   1.000
_cell.angle_alpha   90.00
_cell.angle_beta   90.00
_cell.angle_gamma   90.00
#
_symmetry.space_group_name_H-M   'P 1'
#
loop_
_entity.id
_entity.type
_entity.pdbx_description
1 polymer ?
#
loop_
_entity_poly.entity_id
_entity_poly.type
_entity_poly.pdbx_seq_one_letter_code
_entity_poly.pdbx_strand_id
1 'polypeptide(L)'
;MEQLTELELECFQLRHGDGRADRCVDWAVERLRLDQEGDDLEVVLLASARGRDEVLPLAEVIIARYRGAQRLGEQFLAGKYIVELRAAYLAGRESAASLDAIFTRLYPALGYPDWLVMLSRNCEYAMDVADFEQPFEDEFRYIASLWAQADSLAAFERKYSREASSQHDAASV
;
A
#
# COMPACT_ATOMS: atom_id res chain seq x y z
N MET A 1 16.52 -0.99 -10.49
CA MET A 1 16.14 -1.08 -9.07
C MET A 1 14.81 -0.38 -8.79
N GLU A 2 14.61 0.88 -9.20
CA GLU A 2 13.32 1.58 -9.04
C GLU A 2 12.14 0.83 -9.69
N GLN A 3 12.35 0.24 -10.87
CA GLN A 3 11.29 -0.51 -11.56
C GLN A 3 10.87 -1.79 -10.80
N LEU A 4 11.77 -2.49 -10.10
CA LEU A 4 11.34 -3.64 -9.26
C LEU A 4 10.55 -3.19 -8.02
N THR A 5 10.80 -1.98 -7.52
CA THR A 5 9.97 -1.39 -6.46
C THR A 5 8.54 -1.19 -6.95
N GLU A 6 8.34 -0.74 -8.20
CA GLU A 6 7.01 -0.60 -8.81
C GLU A 6 6.28 -1.94 -8.86
N LEU A 7 6.92 -3.01 -9.34
CA LEU A 7 6.31 -4.34 -9.36
C LEU A 7 5.96 -4.84 -7.94
N GLU A 8 6.82 -4.60 -6.94
CA GLU A 8 6.53 -4.97 -5.55
C GLU A 8 5.34 -4.21 -4.98
N LEU A 9 5.20 -2.92 -5.29
CA LEU A 9 4.06 -2.10 -4.87
C LEU A 9 2.77 -2.60 -5.53
N GLU A 10 2.79 -2.81 -6.85
CA GLU A 10 1.61 -3.28 -7.59
C GLU A 10 1.20 -4.70 -7.15
N CYS A 11 2.17 -5.58 -6.94
CA CYS A 11 1.93 -6.92 -6.40
C CYS A 11 1.34 -6.86 -4.98
N PHE A 12 1.86 -5.97 -4.12
CA PHE A 12 1.33 -5.77 -2.77
C PHE A 12 -0.11 -5.28 -2.78
N GLN A 13 -0.41 -4.27 -3.60
CA GLN A 13 -1.77 -3.74 -3.76
C GLN A 13 -2.72 -4.80 -4.31
N LEU A 14 -2.28 -5.57 -5.31
CA LEU A 14 -3.05 -6.68 -5.87
C LEU A 14 -3.31 -7.74 -4.79
N ARG A 15 -2.36 -8.04 -3.91
CA ARG A 15 -2.55 -9.02 -2.84
C ARG A 15 -3.57 -8.56 -1.79
N HIS A 16 -3.51 -7.31 -1.35
CA HIS A 16 -4.24 -6.83 -0.17
C HIS A 16 -5.45 -5.93 -0.44
N GLY A 17 -5.69 -5.53 -1.70
CA GLY A 17 -6.81 -4.65 -2.05
C GLY A 17 -7.21 -4.70 -3.52
N ASP A 18 -7.58 -3.54 -4.05
CA ASP A 18 -8.08 -3.32 -5.42
C ASP A 18 -6.95 -3.10 -6.44
N GLY A 19 -5.77 -3.65 -6.19
CA GLY A 19 -4.67 -3.60 -7.15
C GLY A 19 -5.12 -4.14 -8.50
N ARG A 20 -4.75 -3.44 -9.57
CA ARG A 20 -5.11 -3.83 -10.93
C ARG A 20 -4.05 -4.79 -11.46
N ALA A 21 -4.48 -6.01 -11.76
CA ALA A 21 -3.60 -7.02 -12.37
C ALA A 21 -2.87 -6.48 -13.61
N ASP A 22 -3.56 -5.63 -14.39
CA ASP A 22 -3.01 -4.98 -15.58
C ASP A 22 -1.74 -4.15 -15.29
N ARG A 23 -1.56 -3.57 -14.09
CA ARG A 23 -0.37 -2.77 -13.80
C ARG A 23 0.90 -3.61 -13.67
N CYS A 24 0.81 -4.82 -13.13
CA CYS A 24 1.92 -5.78 -13.15
C CYS A 24 2.22 -6.26 -14.58
N VAL A 25 1.18 -6.39 -15.42
CA VAL A 25 1.32 -6.74 -16.84
C VAL A 25 2.00 -5.60 -17.60
N ASP A 26 1.56 -4.36 -17.43
CA ASP A 26 2.14 -3.16 -18.04
C ASP A 26 3.62 -3.02 -17.69
N TRP A 27 3.97 -3.27 -16.43
CA TRP A 27 5.36 -3.35 -15.98
C TRP A 27 6.17 -4.35 -16.82
N ALA A 28 5.67 -5.58 -16.98
CA ALA A 28 6.37 -6.62 -17.74
C ALA A 28 6.48 -6.28 -19.22
N VAL A 29 5.41 -5.73 -19.82
CA VAL A 29 5.39 -5.27 -21.22
C VAL A 29 6.46 -4.20 -21.44
N GLU A 30 6.59 -3.24 -20.53
CA GLU A 30 7.61 -2.18 -20.65
C GLU A 30 9.03 -2.74 -20.51
N ARG A 31 9.27 -3.72 -19.62
CA ARG A 31 10.58 -4.40 -19.51
C ARG A 31 10.98 -5.10 -20.82
N LEU A 32 10.04 -5.79 -21.46
CA LEU A 32 10.27 -6.44 -22.75
C LEU A 32 10.50 -5.42 -23.86
N ARG A 33 9.71 -4.33 -23.88
CA ARG A 33 9.87 -3.25 -24.86
C ARG A 33 11.25 -2.60 -24.82
N LEU A 34 11.83 -2.49 -23.63
CA LEU A 34 13.16 -1.90 -23.41
C LEU A 34 14.32 -2.89 -23.63
N ASP A 35 14.04 -4.16 -23.95
CA ASP A 35 15.03 -5.25 -24.09
C ASP A 35 15.92 -5.42 -22.84
N GLN A 36 15.35 -5.16 -21.65
CA GLN A 36 16.12 -5.11 -20.40
C GLN A 36 16.19 -6.44 -19.64
N GLU A 37 15.39 -7.44 -20.03
CA GLU A 37 15.30 -8.75 -19.35
C GLU A 37 15.57 -9.94 -20.29
N GLY A 38 15.83 -9.71 -21.58
CA GLY A 38 16.06 -10.77 -22.57
C GLY A 38 14.92 -11.80 -22.61
N ASP A 39 15.28 -13.09 -22.54
CA ASP A 39 14.36 -14.23 -22.58
C ASP A 39 13.87 -14.69 -21.18
N ASP A 40 13.76 -13.80 -20.19
CA ASP A 40 13.19 -14.20 -18.89
C ASP A 40 11.73 -14.66 -19.10
N LEU A 41 11.53 -15.97 -19.01
CA LEU A 41 10.27 -16.63 -19.31
C LEU A 41 9.16 -16.13 -18.41
N GLU A 42 9.44 -15.87 -17.14
CA GLU A 42 8.44 -15.39 -16.19
C GLU A 42 8.02 -13.96 -16.49
N VAL A 43 8.94 -13.09 -16.94
CA VAL A 43 8.60 -11.75 -17.44
C VAL A 43 7.73 -11.84 -18.69
N VAL A 44 8.05 -12.74 -19.63
CA VAL A 44 7.23 -13.00 -20.83
C VAL A 44 5.84 -13.51 -20.47
N LEU A 45 5.75 -14.46 -19.54
CA LEU A 45 4.48 -15.00 -19.07
C LEU A 45 3.65 -13.92 -18.37
N LEU A 46 4.28 -13.09 -17.52
CA LEU A 46 3.59 -11.99 -16.84
C LEU A 46 3.01 -10.97 -17.83
N ALA A 47 3.74 -10.64 -18.89
CA ALA A 47 3.25 -9.73 -19.94
C ALA A 47 2.01 -10.27 -20.69
N SER A 48 1.78 -11.59 -20.63
CA SER A 48 0.63 -12.25 -21.26
C SER A 48 -0.49 -12.63 -20.28
N ALA A 49 -0.23 -12.53 -18.97
CA ALA A 49 -1.11 -13.03 -17.92
C ALA A 49 -2.46 -12.30 -17.89
N ARG A 50 -3.48 -13.02 -17.45
CA ARG A 50 -4.87 -12.53 -17.36
C ARG A 50 -5.40 -12.67 -15.95
N GLY A 51 -5.80 -11.53 -15.40
CA GLY A 51 -6.42 -11.45 -14.09
C GLY A 51 -5.46 -11.80 -12.96
N ARG A 52 -6.00 -11.72 -11.75
CA ARG A 52 -5.25 -11.81 -10.50
C ARG A 52 -4.54 -13.16 -10.32
N ASP A 53 -5.22 -14.26 -10.63
CA ASP A 53 -4.76 -15.62 -10.31
C ASP A 53 -3.52 -16.04 -11.13
N GLU A 54 -3.35 -15.48 -12.33
CA GLU A 54 -2.15 -15.69 -13.14
C GLU A 54 -1.05 -14.67 -12.80
N VAL A 55 -1.43 -13.39 -12.63
CA VAL A 55 -0.48 -12.30 -12.41
C VAL A 55 0.25 -12.42 -11.07
N LEU A 56 -0.48 -12.71 -9.98
CA LEU A 56 0.10 -12.72 -8.63
C LEU A 56 1.26 -13.74 -8.47
N PRO A 57 1.10 -15.03 -8.82
CA PRO A 57 2.19 -15.99 -8.67
C PRO A 57 3.40 -15.64 -9.55
N LEU A 58 3.17 -15.14 -10.77
CA LEU A 58 4.27 -14.74 -11.67
C LEU A 58 5.04 -13.54 -11.12
N ALA A 59 4.34 -12.50 -10.67
CA ALA A 59 4.96 -11.34 -10.04
C ALA A 59 5.76 -11.74 -8.79
N GLU A 60 5.22 -12.63 -7.95
CA GLU A 60 5.91 -13.11 -6.75
C GLU A 60 7.21 -13.87 -7.07
N VAL A 61 7.20 -14.71 -8.10
CA VAL A 61 8.38 -15.46 -8.57
C VAL A 61 9.44 -14.49 -9.10
N ILE A 62 9.06 -13.53 -9.94
CA ILE A 62 9.96 -12.50 -10.47
C ILE A 62 10.58 -11.72 -9.30
N ILE A 63 9.77 -11.17 -8.40
CA ILE A 63 10.26 -10.41 -7.24
C ILE A 63 11.22 -11.28 -6.42
N ALA A 64 10.86 -12.54 -6.12
CA ALA A 64 11.70 -13.44 -5.33
C ALA A 64 13.07 -13.68 -6.00
N ARG A 65 13.09 -13.88 -7.32
CA ARG A 65 14.30 -14.10 -8.12
C ARG A 65 15.21 -12.88 -8.13
N TYR A 66 14.67 -11.70 -8.45
CA TYR A 66 15.48 -10.51 -8.65
C TYR A 66 15.87 -9.81 -7.36
N ARG A 67 15.06 -9.92 -6.30
CA ARG A 67 15.33 -9.25 -5.01
C ARG A 67 15.91 -10.19 -3.96
N GLY A 68 15.47 -11.45 -3.90
CA GLY A 68 15.87 -12.38 -2.84
C GLY A 68 15.75 -11.74 -1.45
N ALA A 69 16.88 -11.61 -0.75
CA ALA A 69 16.97 -11.01 0.59
C ALA A 69 16.78 -9.47 0.63
N GLN A 70 16.77 -8.79 -0.51
CA GLN A 70 16.58 -7.33 -0.63
C GLN A 70 15.11 -6.94 -0.87
N ARG A 71 14.17 -7.86 -0.64
CA ARG A 71 12.73 -7.58 -0.70
C ARG A 71 12.37 -6.45 0.25
N LEU A 72 11.45 -5.58 -0.18
CA LEU A 72 10.93 -4.53 0.66
C LEU A 72 10.07 -5.13 1.77
N GLY A 73 10.15 -4.55 2.96
CA GLY A 73 9.33 -4.98 4.09
C GLY A 73 7.86 -4.66 3.84
N GLU A 74 6.95 -5.55 4.23
CA GLU A 74 5.51 -5.40 3.97
C GLU A 74 4.93 -4.11 4.57
N GLN A 75 5.38 -3.69 5.76
CA GLN A 75 4.94 -2.42 6.33
C GLN A 75 5.41 -1.20 5.52
N PHE A 76 6.57 -1.27 4.86
CA PHE A 76 7.01 -0.19 3.98
C PHE A 76 6.15 -0.12 2.71
N LEU A 77 5.84 -1.27 2.11
CA LEU A 77 4.92 -1.36 0.96
C LEU A 77 3.53 -0.85 1.33
N ALA A 78 3.00 -1.27 2.49
CA ALA A 78 1.75 -0.77 3.03
C ALA A 78 1.78 0.74 3.22
N GLY A 79 2.85 1.28 3.79
CA GLY A 79 3.03 2.71 3.97
C GLY A 79 2.93 3.50 2.67
N LYS A 80 3.57 3.02 1.59
CA LYS A 80 3.44 3.64 0.26
C LYS A 80 2.02 3.51 -0.30
N TYR A 81 1.37 2.38 -0.09
CA TYR A 81 -0.03 2.22 -0.47
C TYR A 81 -0.96 3.19 0.27
N ILE A 82 -0.74 3.46 1.55
CA ILE A 82 -1.50 4.48 2.32
C ILE A 82 -1.37 5.87 1.69
N VAL A 83 -0.20 6.23 1.15
CA VAL A 83 -0.01 7.51 0.43
C VAL A 83 -0.88 7.57 -0.84
N GLU A 84 -0.91 6.48 -1.61
CA GLU A 84 -1.73 6.39 -2.82
C GLU A 84 -3.24 6.41 -2.50
N LEU A 85 -3.65 5.69 -1.46
CA LEU A 85 -5.04 5.68 -0.97
C LEU A 85 -5.48 7.08 -0.54
N ARG A 86 -4.59 7.84 0.12
CA ARG A 86 -4.89 9.22 0.48
C ARG A 86 -5.13 10.08 -0.74
N ALA A 87 -4.30 9.96 -1.77
CA ALA A 87 -4.47 10.71 -3.01
C ALA A 87 -5.76 10.29 -3.74
N ALA A 88 -6.12 9.01 -3.72
CA ALA A 88 -7.35 8.50 -4.30
C ALA A 88 -8.61 8.99 -3.55
N TYR A 89 -8.55 9.02 -2.21
CA TYR A 89 -9.60 9.56 -1.35
C TYR A 89 -9.84 11.05 -1.60
N LEU A 90 -8.77 11.87 -1.64
CA LEU A 90 -8.87 13.29 -1.98
C LEU A 90 -9.42 13.54 -3.39
N ALA A 91 -9.19 12.61 -4.32
CA ALA A 91 -9.73 12.66 -5.68
C ALA A 91 -11.16 12.10 -5.79
N GLY A 92 -11.78 11.66 -4.68
CA GLY A 92 -13.12 11.06 -4.66
C GLY A 92 -13.20 9.66 -5.29
N ARG A 93 -12.06 9.00 -5.51
CA ARG A 93 -12.01 7.62 -6.03
C ARG A 93 -12.13 6.59 -4.92
N GLU A 94 -11.75 6.96 -3.69
CA GLU A 94 -11.96 6.18 -2.49
C GLU A 94 -12.90 6.93 -1.54
N SER A 95 -13.61 6.19 -0.71
CA SER A 95 -14.52 6.67 0.33
C SER A 95 -14.07 6.13 1.69
N ALA A 96 -14.57 6.69 2.80
CA ALA A 96 -14.30 6.15 4.13
C ALA A 96 -14.66 4.64 4.21
N ALA A 97 -15.76 4.22 3.58
CA ALA A 97 -16.19 2.83 3.56
C ALA A 97 -15.24 1.90 2.78
N SER A 98 -14.74 2.33 1.62
CA SER A 98 -13.78 1.51 0.86
C SER A 98 -12.41 1.46 1.55
N LEU A 99 -11.99 2.56 2.19
CA LEU A 99 -10.77 2.60 2.99
C LEU A 99 -10.84 1.72 4.24
N ASP A 100 -11.96 1.74 4.97
CA ASP A 100 -12.17 0.88 6.14
C ASP A 100 -12.03 -0.60 5.77
N ALA A 101 -12.66 -1.02 4.66
CA ALA A 101 -12.53 -2.39 4.16
C ALA A 101 -11.08 -2.77 3.83
N ILE A 102 -10.28 -1.82 3.31
CA ILE A 102 -8.86 -2.02 3.03
C ILE A 102 -8.04 -2.09 4.33
N PHE A 103 -8.24 -1.15 5.25
CA PHE A 103 -7.53 -1.09 6.52
C PHE A 103 -7.81 -2.32 7.39
N THR A 104 -9.07 -2.78 7.44
CA THR A 104 -9.48 -4.02 8.12
C THR A 104 -8.73 -5.25 7.60
N ARG A 105 -8.41 -5.31 6.30
CA ARG A 105 -7.58 -6.40 5.72
C ARG A 105 -6.10 -6.23 6.01
N LEU A 106 -5.58 -5.00 5.89
CA LEU A 106 -4.15 -4.71 6.06
C LEU A 106 -3.69 -4.88 7.51
N TYR A 107 -4.51 -4.47 8.48
CA TYR A 107 -4.12 -4.44 9.88
C TYR A 107 -3.64 -5.80 10.43
N PRO A 108 -4.39 -6.91 10.31
CA PRO A 108 -3.91 -8.22 10.72
C PRO A 108 -2.81 -8.77 9.79
N ALA A 109 -2.86 -8.49 8.48
CA ALA A 109 -1.87 -8.97 7.53
C ALA A 109 -0.46 -8.44 7.83
N LEU A 110 -0.36 -7.23 8.38
CA LEU A 110 0.89 -6.57 8.76
C LEU A 110 1.34 -6.88 10.20
N GLY A 111 0.61 -7.75 10.92
CA GLY A 111 0.92 -8.09 12.30
C GLY A 111 0.54 -7.00 13.31
N TYR A 112 -0.55 -6.28 13.07
CA TYR A 112 -1.12 -5.27 13.97
C TYR A 112 -0.19 -4.08 14.27
N PRO A 113 0.34 -3.36 13.26
CA PRO A 113 1.28 -2.28 13.51
C PRO A 113 0.63 -1.10 14.23
N ASP A 114 1.32 -0.57 15.23
CA ASP A 114 0.84 0.55 16.08
C ASP A 114 0.42 1.79 15.28
N TRP A 115 1.08 2.07 14.15
CA TRP A 115 0.81 3.25 13.33
C TRP A 115 -0.49 3.18 12.52
N LEU A 116 -1.08 1.99 12.37
CA LEU A 116 -2.32 1.80 11.61
C LEU A 116 -3.56 1.78 12.52
N VAL A 117 -3.36 1.69 13.84
CA VAL A 117 -4.45 1.54 14.83
C VAL A 117 -5.40 2.72 14.79
N MET A 118 -4.89 3.94 15.01
CA MET A 118 -5.73 5.12 15.09
C MET A 118 -6.37 5.44 13.75
N LEU A 119 -5.60 5.29 12.66
CA LEU A 119 -6.12 5.49 11.30
C LEU A 119 -7.30 4.55 11.01
N SER A 120 -7.18 3.26 11.33
CA SER A 120 -8.26 2.28 11.09
C SER A 120 -9.48 2.61 11.93
N ARG A 121 -9.29 2.83 13.25
CA ARG A 121 -10.37 3.14 14.18
C ARG A 121 -11.12 4.41 13.78
N ASN A 122 -10.40 5.48 13.45
CA ASN A 122 -11.03 6.74 13.08
C ASN A 122 -11.77 6.63 11.75
N CYS A 123 -11.21 5.87 10.79
CA CYS A 123 -11.88 5.60 9.52
C CYS A 123 -13.20 4.85 9.72
N GLU A 124 -13.20 3.83 10.59
CA GLU A 124 -14.39 3.06 10.95
C GLU A 124 -15.46 3.99 11.53
N TYR A 125 -15.12 4.78 12.55
CA TYR A 125 -16.08 5.67 13.19
C TYR A 125 -16.55 6.83 12.32
N ALA A 126 -15.73 7.37 11.42
CA ALA A 126 -16.12 8.45 10.54
C ALA A 126 -17.28 8.06 9.59
N MET A 127 -17.57 6.77 9.41
CA MET A 127 -18.73 6.32 8.65
C MET A 127 -20.07 6.59 9.36
N ASP A 128 -20.08 6.52 10.69
CA ASP A 128 -21.31 6.51 11.50
C ASP A 128 -21.36 7.64 12.55
N VAL A 129 -20.24 8.31 12.83
CA VAL A 129 -20.09 9.32 13.89
C VAL A 129 -19.42 10.57 13.31
N ALA A 130 -20.19 11.64 13.13
CA ALA A 130 -19.72 12.90 12.54
C ALA A 130 -18.51 13.51 13.27
N ASP A 131 -18.43 13.33 14.60
CA ASP A 131 -17.30 13.82 15.42
C ASP A 131 -15.96 13.17 15.04
N PHE A 132 -15.97 12.04 14.31
CA PHE A 132 -14.77 11.36 13.82
C PHE A 132 -14.35 11.76 12.40
N GLU A 133 -15.13 12.57 11.67
CA GLU A 133 -14.74 13.03 10.32
C GLU A 133 -13.40 13.77 10.35
N GLN A 134 -13.28 14.80 11.20
CA GLN A 134 -12.04 15.58 11.32
C GLN A 134 -10.87 14.78 11.94
N PRO A 135 -11.06 14.01 13.03
CA PRO A 135 -10.09 13.04 13.54
C PRO A 135 -9.52 12.09 12.48
N PHE A 136 -10.37 11.54 11.61
CA PHE A 136 -9.94 10.69 10.50
C PHE A 136 -9.10 11.47 9.48
N GLU A 137 -9.56 12.65 9.07
CA GLU A 137 -8.83 13.50 8.11
C GLU A 137 -7.44 13.90 8.60
N ASP A 138 -7.30 14.22 9.89
CA ASP A 138 -6.03 14.63 10.48
C ASP A 138 -5.08 13.45 10.64
N GLU A 139 -5.57 12.29 11.11
CA GLU A 139 -4.75 11.08 11.23
C GLU A 139 -4.31 10.54 9.86
N PHE A 140 -5.21 10.51 8.88
CA PHE A 140 -4.87 10.04 7.53
C PHE A 140 -3.83 10.96 6.89
N ARG A 141 -3.97 12.28 7.06
CA ARG A 141 -2.96 13.25 6.61
C ARG A 141 -1.64 13.04 7.31
N TYR A 142 -1.63 12.83 8.62
CA TYR A 142 -0.42 12.63 9.41
C TYR A 142 0.35 11.39 8.95
N ILE A 143 -0.29 10.23 8.96
CA ILE A 143 0.33 8.95 8.60
C ILE A 143 0.82 8.95 7.15
N ALA A 144 -0.01 9.41 6.20
CA ALA A 144 0.39 9.48 4.80
C ALA A 144 1.55 10.45 4.58
N SER A 145 1.59 11.58 5.29
CA SER A 145 2.69 12.55 5.17
C SER A 145 4.02 12.01 5.69
N LEU A 146 3.99 11.21 6.75
CA LEU A 146 5.17 10.50 7.26
C LEU A 146 5.67 9.45 6.27
N TRP A 147 4.76 8.62 5.74
CA TRP A 147 5.13 7.59 4.76
C TRP A 147 5.60 8.16 3.42
N ALA A 148 5.05 9.30 2.99
CA ALA A 148 5.51 9.99 1.78
C ALA A 148 6.99 10.37 1.87
N GLN A 149 7.46 10.76 3.06
CA GLN A 149 8.85 11.17 3.31
C GLN A 149 9.78 10.02 3.71
N ALA A 150 9.25 8.88 4.16
CA ALA A 150 10.05 7.77 4.62
C ALA A 150 10.58 6.93 3.44
N ASP A 151 11.87 6.59 3.48
CA ASP A 151 12.52 5.68 2.53
C ASP A 151 12.62 4.23 3.06
N SER A 152 12.18 4.02 4.30
CA SER A 152 12.26 2.75 5.03
C SER A 152 11.32 2.76 6.23
N LEU A 153 10.98 1.58 6.76
CA LEU A 153 10.23 1.46 8.02
C LEU A 153 10.97 2.16 9.18
N ALA A 154 12.28 1.98 9.30
CA ALA A 154 13.06 2.64 10.34
C ALA A 154 13.10 4.18 10.22
N ALA A 155 13.00 4.73 9.00
CA ALA A 155 12.85 6.18 8.82
C ALA A 155 11.47 6.68 9.24
N PHE A 156 10.42 5.90 8.97
CA PHE A 156 9.07 6.18 9.43
C PHE A 156 8.99 6.14 10.97
N GLU A 157 9.45 5.05 11.59
CA GLU A 157 9.39 4.84 13.04
C GLU A 157 10.12 5.93 13.84
N ARG A 158 11.21 6.49 13.28
CA ARG A 158 11.92 7.61 13.91
C ARG A 158 11.12 8.92 13.95
N LYS A 159 10.16 9.10 13.04
CA LYS A 159 9.32 10.30 12.95
C LYS A 159 7.92 10.09 13.53
N TYR A 160 7.43 8.86 13.52
CA TYR A 160 6.13 8.51 14.06
C TYR A 160 6.09 8.76 15.56
N SER A 161 5.04 9.43 16.01
CA SER A 161 4.76 9.69 17.41
C SER A 161 3.36 9.20 17.73
N ARG A 162 3.28 8.20 18.60
CA ARG A 162 2.02 7.69 19.13
C ARG A 162 1.25 8.77 19.90
N GLU A 163 1.95 9.67 20.57
CA GLU A 163 1.34 10.81 21.27
C GLU A 163 0.66 11.76 20.28
N ALA A 164 1.30 12.07 19.16
CA ALA A 164 0.70 12.89 18.11
C ALA A 164 -0.51 12.20 17.47
N SER A 165 -0.40 10.91 17.14
CA SER A 165 -1.53 10.12 16.62
C SER A 165 -2.70 10.09 17.61
N SER A 166 -2.43 9.99 18.92
CA SER A 166 -3.47 10.02 19.97
C SER A 166 -4.17 11.38 20.11
N GLN A 167 -3.58 12.47 19.63
CA GLN A 167 -4.23 13.79 19.61
C GLN A 167 -5.26 13.93 18.48
N HIS A 168 -5.23 13.02 17.51
CA HIS A 168 -6.25 12.92 16.47
C HIS A 168 -7.41 12.01 16.88
N ASP A 169 -7.66 11.84 18.19
CA ASP A 169 -8.88 11.19 18.67
C ASP A 169 -10.01 12.22 18.78
N ALA A 170 -11.26 11.76 18.71
CA ALA A 170 -12.37 12.63 19.07
C ALA A 170 -12.26 12.97 20.57
N ALA A 171 -12.28 14.26 20.91
CA ALA A 171 -12.32 14.68 22.31
C ALA A 171 -13.56 14.06 22.95
N SER A 172 -13.35 13.27 24.01
CA SER A 172 -14.47 12.77 24.82
C SER A 172 -15.21 13.99 25.37
N VAL A 173 -16.45 14.20 24.93
CA VAL A 173 -17.35 15.19 25.53
C VAL A 173 -17.67 14.77 26.96
#